data_AF-A0A0C3QI24-F1
#
_entry.id   AF-A0A0C3QI24-F1
#
_cell.length_a   1.000
_cell.length_b   1.000
_cell.length_c   1.000
_cell.angle_alpha   90.00
_cell.angle_beta   90.00
_cell.angle_gamma   90.00
#
_symmetry.space_group_name_H-M   'P 1'
#
loop_
_entity.id
_entity.type
_entity.pdbx_description
1 polymer ?
#
loop_
_entity_poly.entity_id
_entity_poly.type
_entity_poly.pdbx_seq_one_letter_code
_entity_poly.pdbx_strand_id
1 'polypeptide(L)' 'QELYARIGDDRGRANTLYNLGHLNRQQARKMESAQFYAQARDLYSQIGRLDDAKRASDWLTAVTNQSGPPATMHLAPC' A
#
# COMPACT_ATOMS: atom_id res chain seq x y z
N GLN A 1 11.64 14.39 -21.31
CA GLN A 1 10.20 14.49 -20.96
C GLN A 1 9.65 13.23 -20.29
N GLU A 2 10.24 12.06 -20.51
CA GLU A 2 9.73 10.76 -20.06
C GLU A 2 9.74 10.55 -18.53
N LEU A 3 10.74 11.09 -17.82
CA LEU A 3 10.84 10.99 -16.36
C LEU A 3 9.66 11.66 -15.62
N TYR A 4 9.23 12.85 -16.08
CA TYR A 4 8.09 13.54 -15.48
C TYR A 4 6.77 12.81 -15.73
N ALA A 5 6.61 12.23 -16.93
CA ALA A 5 5.43 11.42 -17.27
C ALA A 5 5.36 10.16 -16.40
N ARG A 6 6.49 9.46 -16.23
CA ARG A 6 6.60 8.28 -15.37
C ARG A 6 6.29 8.60 -13.90
N ILE A 7 6.84 9.67 -13.33
CA ILE A 7 6.53 10.09 -11.95
C ILE A 7 5.04 10.45 -11.80
N GLY A 8 4.45 11.08 -12.83
CA GLY A 8 3.02 11.39 -12.86
C GLY A 8 2.14 10.14 -12.86
N ASP A 9 2.51 9.14 -13.66
CA ASP A 9 1.81 7.86 -13.76
C ASP A 9 1.97 7.03 -12.48
N ASP A 10 3.18 6.91 -11.96
CA ASP A 10 3.47 6.20 -10.70
C ASP A 10 2.75 6.84 -9.51
N ARG A 11 2.61 8.18 -9.48
CA ARG A 11 1.79 8.88 -8.48
C ARG A 11 0.30 8.54 -8.61
N GLY A 12 -0.22 8.52 -9.84
CA GLY A 12 -1.61 8.13 -10.11
C GLY A 12 -1.89 6.69 -9.65
N ARG A 13 -0.98 5.78 -9.96
CA ARG A 13 -1.03 4.38 -9.54
C ARG A 13 -0.99 4.23 -8.02
N ALA A 14 -0.10 4.94 -7.34
CA ALA A 14 -0.01 4.93 -5.88
C ALA A 14 -1.31 5.41 -5.20
N ASN A 15 -1.91 6.50 -5.70
CA ASN A 15 -3.20 7.00 -5.22
C ASN A 15 -4.32 5.96 -5.38
N THR A 16 -4.38 5.31 -6.55
CA THR A 16 -5.38 4.27 -6.83
C THR A 16 -5.27 3.10 -5.86
N LEU A 17 -4.04 2.61 -5.63
CA LEU A 17 -3.78 1.53 -4.66
C LEU A 17 -4.17 1.95 -3.24
N TYR A 18 -3.83 3.16 -2.82
CA TYR A 18 -4.21 3.67 -1.51
C TYR A 18 -5.74 3.69 -1.33
N ASN A 19 -6.48 4.14 -2.34
CA ASN A 19 -7.94 4.16 -2.32
C ASN A 19 -8.56 2.75 -2.33
N LEU A 20 -7.95 1.80 -3.05
CA LEU A 20 -8.35 0.38 -2.98
C LEU A 20 -8.13 -0.19 -1.59
N GLY A 21 -7.06 0.20 -0.90
CA GLY A 21 -6.82 -0.14 0.50
C GLY A 21 -7.97 0.31 1.40
N HIS A 22 -8.43 1.56 1.24
CA HIS A 22 -9.58 2.09 1.95
C HIS A 22 -10.87 1.34 1.63
N LEU A 23 -11.16 1.11 0.35
CA LEU A 23 -12.36 0.40 -0.07
C LEU A 23 -12.43 -1.02 0.50
N ASN A 24 -11.32 -1.76 0.49
CA ASN A 24 -11.25 -3.10 1.05
C ASN A 24 -11.38 -3.10 2.57
N ARG A 25 -10.81 -2.11 3.25
CA ARG A 25 -11.01 -1.92 4.70
C ARG A 25 -12.49 -1.75 5.03
N GLN A 26 -13.22 -0.93 4.26
CA GLN A 26 -14.67 -0.72 4.46
C GLN A 26 -15.48 -2.00 4.20
N GLN A 27 -14.98 -2.89 3.34
CA GLN A 27 -15.58 -4.21 3.09
C GLN A 27 -15.11 -5.30 4.08
N ALA A 28 -14.43 -4.94 5.17
CA ALA A 28 -13.82 -5.86 6.13
C ALA A 28 -12.78 -6.84 5.53
N ARG A 29 -12.31 -6.59 4.31
CA ARG A 29 -11.26 -7.34 3.59
C ARG A 29 -9.88 -6.86 4.02
N LYS A 30 -9.48 -7.21 5.25
CA LYS A 30 -8.26 -6.69 5.90
C LYS A 30 -6.98 -7.13 5.18
N MET A 31 -6.92 -8.36 4.67
CA MET A 31 -5.74 -8.89 3.97
C MET A 31 -5.52 -8.17 2.64
N GLU A 32 -6.55 -8.05 1.81
CA GLU A 32 -6.46 -7.30 0.55
C GLU A 32 -6.15 -5.82 0.81
N SER A 33 -6.77 -5.23 1.84
CA SER A 33 -6.50 -3.84 2.25
C SER A 33 -5.02 -3.64 2.61
N ALA A 34 -4.43 -4.52 3.41
CA ALA A 34 -3.02 -4.47 3.79
C ALA A 34 -2.09 -4.56 2.56
N GLN A 35 -2.40 -5.45 1.60
CA GLN A 35 -1.63 -5.56 0.37
C GLN A 35 -1.66 -4.26 -0.45
N PHE A 36 -2.83 -3.65 -0.61
CA PHE A 36 -2.96 -2.40 -1.34
C PHE A 36 -2.24 -1.23 -0.66
N TYR A 37 -2.32 -1.11 0.67
CA TYR A 37 -1.57 -0.09 1.41
C TYR A 37 -0.05 -0.30 1.34
N ALA A 38 0.44 -1.54 1.38
CA ALA A 38 1.86 -1.84 1.23
C ALA A 38 2.37 -1.45 -0.18
N GLN A 39 1.63 -1.82 -1.23
CA GLN A 39 1.99 -1.44 -2.61
C GLN A 39 1.96 0.08 -2.82
N ALA A 40 0.97 0.78 -2.25
CA ALA A 40 0.91 2.24 -2.29
C ALA A 40 2.10 2.89 -1.59
N ARG A 41 2.45 2.41 -0.37
CA ARG A 41 3.62 2.88 0.38
C ARG A 41 4.91 2.75 -0.43
N ASP A 42 5.12 1.61 -1.07
CA ASP A 42 6.34 1.33 -1.81
C ASP A 42 6.45 2.23 -3.05
N LEU A 43 5.36 2.42 -3.78
CA LEU A 43 5.31 3.34 -4.93
C LEU A 43 5.53 4.80 -4.50
N TYR A 44 4.86 5.27 -3.45
CA TYR A 44 5.09 6.62 -2.92
C TYR A 44 6.55 6.82 -2.50
N SER A 45 7.18 5.81 -1.89
CA SER A 45 8.59 5.87 -1.51
C SER A 45 9.50 5.95 -2.73
N GLN A 46 9.22 5.19 -3.79
CA GLN A 46 9.98 5.22 -5.04
C GLN A 46 9.94 6.58 -5.74
N ILE A 47 8.82 7.32 -5.64
CA ILE A 47 8.67 8.65 -6.24
C ILE A 47 8.97 9.80 -5.27
N GLY A 48 9.50 9.53 -4.07
CA GLY A 48 9.87 10.54 -3.06
C GLY A 48 8.71 11.19 -2.30
N ARG A 49 7.50 10.63 -2.37
CA ARG A 49 6.30 11.08 -1.66
C ARG A 49 6.23 10.50 -0.24
N LEU A 50 7.20 10.85 0.60
CA LEU A 50 7.39 10.21 1.91
C LEU A 50 6.22 10.42 2.88
N ASP A 51 5.53 11.57 2.83
CA ASP A 51 4.35 11.82 3.66
C ASP A 51 3.19 10.86 3.34
N ASP A 52 2.98 10.56 2.06
CA ASP A 52 1.93 9.63 1.63
C ASP A 52 2.35 8.19 1.90
N ALA A 53 3.63 7.87 1.74
CA ALA A 53 4.18 6.58 2.15
C ALA A 53 3.95 6.35 3.65
N LYS A 54 4.18 7.38 4.49
CA LYS A 54 3.92 7.32 5.93
C LYS A 54 2.44 7.09 6.22
N ARG A 55 1.54 7.84 5.58
CA ARG A 55 0.08 7.63 5.72
C ARG A 55 -0.34 6.22 5.32
N ALA A 56 0.17 5.70 4.21
CA ALA A 56 -0.10 4.34 3.78
C ALA A 56 0.42 3.31 4.81
N SER A 57 1.58 3.57 5.43
CA SER A 57 2.12 2.75 6.52
C SER A 57 1.28 2.80 7.80
N ASP A 58 0.75 3.98 8.15
CA ASP A 58 -0.14 4.14 9.30
C ASP A 58 -1.42 3.32 9.10
N TRP A 59 -2.00 3.38 7.90
CA TRP A 59 -3.16 2.57 7.54
C TRP A 59 -2.86 1.09 7.49
N LEU A 60 -1.71 0.68 6.95
CA LEU A 60 -1.24 -0.70 6.98
C LEU A 60 -1.21 -1.23 8.43
N THR A 61 -0.60 -0.46 9.32
CA THR A 61 -0.53 -0.80 10.76
C THR A 61 -1.92 -0.89 11.38
N ALA A 62 -2.83 0.04 11.03
CA ALA A 62 -4.19 0.02 11.53
C ALA A 62 -4.97 -1.23 11.06
N VAL A 63 -4.79 -1.69 9.82
CA VAL A 63 -5.50 -2.88 9.31
C VAL A 63 -4.88 -4.19 9.81
N THR A 64 -3.57 -4.22 10.04
CA THR A 64 -2.90 -5.38 10.63
C THR A 64 -3.19 -5.53 12.10
N ASN A 65 -3.23 -4.44 12.89
CA ASN A 65 -3.50 -4.49 14.33
C ASN A 65 -4.94 -4.88 14.67
N GLN A 66 -5.86 -4.78 13.70
CA GLN A 66 -7.23 -5.30 13.85
C GLN A 66 -7.31 -6.82 13.64
N SER A 67 -6.19 -7.48 13.39
CA SER A 67 -6.04 -8.92 13.25
C SER A 67 -4.86 -9.33 14.15
N GLY A 68 -4.84 -10.54 14.70
CA GLY A 68 -3.63 -11.07 15.34
C GLY A 68 -2.41 -11.00 14.41
N PRO A 69 -1.17 -11.17 14.91
CA PRO A 69 0.05 -10.91 14.15
C PRO A 69 0.02 -11.57 12.77
N PRO A 70 0.58 -10.92 11.74
CA PRO A 70 0.58 -11.45 10.39
C PRO A 70 1.28 -12.81 10.43
N ALA A 71 0.54 -13.86 10.06
CA ALA A 71 1.16 -15.13 9.71
C ALA A 71 2.18 -14.81 8.62
N THR A 72 3.45 -14.92 8.95
CA THR A 72 4.57 -14.78 8.02
C THR A 72 4.27 -15.69 6.83
N MET A 73 3.94 -15.10 5.69
CA MET A 73 3.90 -15.81 4.41
C MET A 73 5.36 -16.12 4.07
N HIS A 74 5.88 -17.17 4.68
CA HIS A 74 7.16 -17.76 4.34
C HIS A 74 6.95 -18.44 2.99
N LEU A 75 7.38 -17.77 1.92
CA LEU A 75 7.58 -18.40 0.62
C LEU A 75 8.70 -19.43 0.79
N ALA A 76 8.32 -20.68 1.04
CA ALA A 76 9.23 -21.82 0.93
C ALA A 76 9.58 -21.99 -0.56
N PRO A 77 10.86 -22.00 -0.95
CA PRO A 77 11.25 -22.42 -2.29
C PRO A 77 11.14 -23.95 -2.39
N CYS A 78 10.44 -24.44 -3.42
CA CYS A 78 10.65 -25.77 -3.97
C CYS A 78 11.58 -25.66 -5.17
#